data_AF-A0A0F9AJ89-F1
#
_entry.id   AF-A0A0F9AJ89-F1
#
_cell.length_a   1.000
_cell.length_b   1.000
_cell.length_c   1.000
_cell.angle_alpha   90.00
_cell.angle_beta   90.00
_cell.angle_gamma   90.00
#
_symmetry.space_group_name_H-M   'P 1'
#
loop_
_entity.id
_entity.type
_entity.pdbx_description
1 polymer ?
#
loop_
_entity_poly.entity_id
_entity_poly.type
_entity_poly.pdbx_seq_one_letter_code
_entity_poly.pdbx_strand_id
1 'polypeptide(L)'
;LMLSQRVSPQEVFGAITGEGRCGDAISGTMDLDNIDNVARMLSRLGVMIPSELALNFTDAFCLTEGKIRTDVSRIALFEEWLILRRQLYNKLMLQPDDFSAKTMTKLAVAKGLKEEVIYVTDWSLSDATLLEKLGGTKAPTRDLVRRLLLGDYFRVIYMCWVEGDVSLTLLSDVRQREEIQTAAREVLGDGVFIDYIKDKRERSIDMAPRPKKALCGVMSSRSCPTVGGAAKERSMCEAFVRSQLEVVEEAYPLQSGSIHGLANGSEPFLPFPVPRCR
;
A
#
# COMPACT_ATOMS: atom_id res chain seq x y z
N LEU A 1 -18.21 34.77 20.61
CA LEU A 1 -17.89 33.55 21.38
C LEU A 1 -16.55 32.99 20.91
N MET A 2 -15.43 33.56 21.38
CA MET A 2 -14.13 32.89 21.23
C MET A 2 -13.98 31.96 22.42
N LEU A 3 -14.45 30.72 22.27
CA LEU A 3 -14.07 29.67 23.21
C LEU A 3 -12.57 29.42 23.00
N SER A 4 -11.75 29.83 23.95
CA SER A 4 -10.40 29.27 24.11
C SER A 4 -10.56 27.79 24.48
N GLN A 5 -10.91 26.94 23.52
CA GLN A 5 -10.87 25.51 23.73
C GLN A 5 -9.41 25.13 23.94
N ARG A 6 -9.04 24.99 25.21
CA ARG A 6 -7.81 24.32 25.60
C ARG A 6 -8.03 22.85 25.31
N VAL A 7 -7.57 22.41 24.15
CA VAL A 7 -7.51 20.98 23.82
C VAL A 7 -6.33 20.38 24.58
N SER A 8 -6.59 19.37 25.39
CA SER A 8 -5.54 18.65 26.10
C SER A 8 -4.82 17.66 25.18
N PRO A 9 -3.54 17.32 25.43
CA PRO A 9 -2.85 16.27 24.69
C PRO A 9 -3.63 14.94 24.70
N GLN A 10 -4.30 14.61 25.81
CA GLN A 10 -5.11 13.40 25.94
C GLN A 10 -6.29 13.39 24.96
N GLU A 11 -6.98 14.52 24.78
CA GLU A 11 -8.06 14.63 23.79
C GLU A 11 -7.54 14.50 22.36
N VAL A 12 -6.34 15.03 22.08
CA VAL A 12 -5.68 14.85 20.77
C VAL A 12 -5.33 13.40 20.52
N PHE A 13 -4.68 12.73 21.49
CA PHE A 13 -4.33 11.32 21.37
C PHE A 13 -5.57 10.45 21.24
N GLY A 14 -6.61 10.73 22.03
CA GLY A 14 -7.90 10.06 21.91
C GLY A 14 -8.45 10.15 20.49
N ALA A 15 -8.50 11.36 19.90
CA ALA A 15 -8.98 11.52 18.53
C ALA A 15 -8.14 10.73 17.51
N ILE A 16 -6.81 10.72 17.64
CA ILE A 16 -5.90 9.95 16.76
C ILE A 16 -6.15 8.45 16.87
N THR A 17 -6.48 7.95 18.07
CA THR A 17 -6.80 6.53 18.30
C THR A 17 -8.26 6.18 18.02
N GLY A 18 -9.07 7.11 17.50
CA GLY A 18 -10.48 6.87 17.17
C GLY A 18 -11.44 7.08 18.35
N GLU A 19 -10.99 7.69 19.44
CA GLU A 19 -11.76 7.99 20.64
C GLU A 19 -12.22 9.46 20.70
N GLY A 20 -13.13 9.74 21.64
CA GLY A 20 -13.61 11.10 21.90
C GLY A 20 -14.56 11.65 20.86
N ARG A 21 -14.69 12.98 20.81
CA ARG A 21 -15.68 13.69 19.99
C ARG A 21 -15.41 13.59 18.49
N CYS A 22 -14.14 13.58 18.10
CA CYS A 22 -13.71 13.60 16.70
C CYS A 22 -13.09 12.27 16.24
N GLY A 23 -13.14 11.22 17.08
CA GLY A 23 -12.48 9.93 16.82
C GLY A 23 -12.80 9.38 15.44
N ASP A 24 -14.08 9.15 15.12
CA ASP A 24 -14.48 8.58 13.82
C ASP A 24 -14.15 9.49 12.62
N ALA A 25 -14.08 10.81 12.84
CA ALA A 25 -13.73 11.76 11.78
C ALA A 25 -12.22 11.78 11.47
N ILE A 26 -11.38 11.27 12.37
CA ILE A 26 -9.91 11.23 12.24
C ILE A 26 -9.40 9.81 11.98
N SER A 27 -10.01 8.80 12.60
CA SER A 27 -9.56 7.40 12.60
C SER A 27 -10.76 6.46 12.52
N GLY A 28 -11.53 6.59 11.45
CA GLY A 28 -12.78 5.88 11.21
C GLY A 28 -12.73 4.99 9.96
N THR A 29 -13.88 4.42 9.61
CA THR A 29 -14.01 3.65 8.36
C THR A 29 -13.85 4.56 7.13
N MET A 30 -14.52 5.71 7.17
CA MET A 30 -14.34 6.85 6.28
C MET A 30 -14.06 8.04 7.18
N ASP A 31 -12.85 8.57 7.11
CA ASP A 31 -12.36 9.69 7.91
C ASP A 31 -11.75 10.77 7.01
N LEU A 32 -11.49 11.94 7.59
CA LEU A 32 -10.99 13.10 6.86
C LEU A 32 -9.58 12.87 6.30
N ASP A 33 -8.72 12.12 7.01
CA ASP A 33 -7.36 11.78 6.54
C ASP A 33 -7.44 10.92 5.27
N ASN A 34 -8.27 9.87 5.27
CA ASN A 34 -8.41 8.99 4.12
C ASN A 34 -9.12 9.66 2.95
N ILE A 35 -10.09 10.56 3.18
CA ILE A 35 -10.72 11.34 2.11
C ILE A 35 -9.68 12.21 1.40
N ASP A 36 -8.93 13.02 2.17
CA ASP A 36 -7.89 13.88 1.61
C ASP A 36 -6.80 13.05 0.93
N ASN A 37 -6.32 11.97 1.56
CA ASN A 37 -5.31 11.11 0.97
C ASN A 37 -5.76 10.50 -0.37
N VAL A 38 -7.01 10.03 -0.47
CA VAL A 38 -7.54 9.50 -1.73
C VAL A 38 -7.62 10.59 -2.80
N ALA A 39 -8.20 11.74 -2.47
CA ALA A 39 -8.36 12.85 -3.41
C ALA A 39 -7.02 13.41 -3.89
N ARG A 40 -6.11 13.67 -2.96
CA ARG A 40 -4.76 14.21 -3.22
C ARG A 40 -3.94 13.26 -4.08
N MET A 41 -3.94 11.96 -3.77
CA MET A 41 -3.15 10.98 -4.52
C MET A 41 -3.70 10.76 -5.94
N LEU A 42 -5.01 10.65 -6.10
CA LEU A 42 -5.62 10.54 -7.42
C LEU A 42 -5.31 11.77 -8.29
N SER A 43 -5.39 12.98 -7.71
CA SER A 43 -4.96 14.21 -8.39
C SER A 43 -3.49 14.15 -8.85
N ARG A 44 -2.58 13.65 -8.00
CA ARG A 44 -1.16 13.47 -8.34
C ARG A 44 -0.91 12.41 -9.41
N LEU A 45 -1.81 11.44 -9.54
CA LEU A 45 -1.81 10.45 -10.62
C LEU A 45 -2.48 10.97 -11.91
N GLY A 46 -2.86 12.24 -11.97
CA GLY A 46 -3.51 12.85 -13.13
C GLY A 46 -5.00 12.48 -13.27
N VAL A 47 -5.60 11.88 -12.25
CA VAL A 47 -7.04 11.64 -12.21
C VAL A 47 -7.72 12.93 -11.76
N MET A 48 -8.50 13.53 -12.65
CA MET A 48 -9.29 14.72 -12.35
C MET A 48 -10.42 14.37 -11.40
N ILE A 49 -10.33 14.87 -10.16
CA ILE A 49 -11.41 14.79 -9.18
C ILE A 49 -12.02 16.19 -9.06
N PRO A 50 -13.34 16.35 -9.28
CA PRO A 50 -14.01 17.60 -9.01
C PRO A 50 -13.75 18.03 -7.57
N SER A 51 -13.30 19.26 -7.35
CA SER A 51 -12.97 19.77 -6.00
C SER A 51 -14.16 19.66 -5.05
N GLU A 52 -15.38 19.81 -5.59
CA GLU A 52 -16.65 19.65 -4.89
C GLU A 52 -16.87 18.22 -4.38
N LEU A 53 -16.35 17.19 -5.06
CA LEU A 53 -16.58 15.80 -4.66
C LEU A 53 -15.92 15.47 -3.32
N ALA A 54 -14.71 15.99 -3.07
CA ALA A 54 -14.04 15.83 -1.78
C ALA A 54 -14.79 16.57 -0.65
N LEU A 55 -15.40 17.73 -0.95
CA LEU A 55 -16.23 18.46 0.00
C LEU A 55 -17.55 17.73 0.25
N ASN A 56 -18.18 17.17 -0.77
CA ASN A 56 -19.41 16.38 -0.64
C ASN A 56 -19.20 15.17 0.27
N PHE A 57 -18.03 14.54 0.25
CA PHE A 57 -17.71 13.46 1.20
C PHE A 57 -17.71 13.92 2.66
N THR A 58 -17.49 15.20 2.94
CA THR A 58 -17.60 15.73 4.30
C THR A 58 -19.05 15.87 4.77
N ASP A 59 -20.01 15.95 3.83
CA ASP A 59 -21.45 15.92 4.15
C ASP A 59 -21.93 14.52 4.56
N ALA A 60 -21.08 13.50 4.43
CA ALA A 60 -21.34 12.16 4.96
C ALA A 60 -21.14 12.06 6.48
N PHE A 61 -20.73 13.14 7.16
CA PHE A 61 -20.58 13.15 8.62
C PHE A 61 -21.73 13.90 9.29
N CYS A 62 -22.17 13.42 10.45
CA CYS A 62 -23.16 14.06 11.30
C CYS A 62 -22.72 14.08 12.78
N LEU A 63 -23.31 14.98 13.58
CA LEU A 63 -23.09 15.02 15.03
C LEU A 63 -24.18 14.20 15.73
N THR A 64 -23.80 13.05 16.29
CA THR A 64 -24.70 12.14 17.04
C THR A 64 -24.14 11.91 18.43
N GLU A 65 -24.94 12.16 19.47
CA GLU A 65 -24.54 11.99 20.88
C GLU A 65 -23.24 12.73 21.24
N GLY A 66 -23.03 13.91 20.64
CA GLY A 66 -21.82 14.70 20.87
C GLY A 66 -20.56 14.16 20.19
N LYS A 67 -20.67 13.14 19.33
CA LYS A 67 -19.58 12.60 18.50
C LYS A 67 -19.86 12.81 17.02
N ILE A 68 -18.82 13.15 16.26
CA ILE A 68 -18.90 13.14 14.80
C ILE A 68 -18.87 11.68 14.36
N ARG A 69 -19.87 11.25 13.57
CA ARG A 69 -19.99 9.90 13.02
C ARG A 69 -20.34 9.97 11.54
N THR A 70 -20.15 8.87 10.82
CA THR A 70 -20.67 8.74 9.45
C THR A 70 -22.19 8.62 9.48
N ASP A 71 -22.88 9.44 8.70
CA ASP A 71 -24.32 9.42 8.54
C ASP A 71 -24.72 8.30 7.57
N VAL A 72 -25.35 7.26 8.11
CA VAL A 72 -25.82 6.10 7.34
C VAL A 72 -26.86 6.50 6.28
N SER A 73 -27.61 7.60 6.49
CA SER A 73 -28.55 8.10 5.47
C SER A 73 -27.85 8.63 4.22
N ARG A 74 -26.54 8.86 4.29
CA ARG A 74 -25.66 9.33 3.20
C ARG A 74 -24.79 8.23 2.61
N ILE A 75 -25.19 6.96 2.75
CA ILE A 75 -24.40 5.79 2.31
C ILE A 75 -23.93 5.87 0.85
N ALA A 76 -24.70 6.50 -0.06
CA ALA A 76 -24.31 6.68 -1.45
C ALA A 76 -22.98 7.45 -1.60
N LEU A 77 -22.72 8.47 -0.75
CA LEU A 77 -21.46 9.21 -0.75
C LEU A 77 -20.28 8.33 -0.29
N PHE A 78 -20.53 7.44 0.67
CA PHE A 78 -19.54 6.45 1.10
C PHE A 78 -19.22 5.46 -0.03
N GLU A 79 -20.22 4.98 -0.76
CA GLU A 79 -20.03 4.07 -1.89
C GLU A 79 -19.23 4.73 -3.02
N GLU A 80 -19.53 5.98 -3.37
CA GLU A 80 -18.77 6.76 -4.34
C GLU A 80 -17.30 6.93 -3.91
N TRP A 81 -17.07 7.30 -2.64
CA TRP A 81 -15.72 7.37 -2.09
C TRP A 81 -15.00 6.01 -2.14
N LEU A 82 -15.70 4.90 -1.82
CA LEU A 82 -15.13 3.56 -1.86
C LEU A 82 -14.70 3.16 -3.28
N ILE A 83 -15.44 3.57 -4.32
CA ILE A 83 -15.05 3.37 -5.72
C ILE A 83 -13.73 4.09 -6.01
N LEU A 84 -13.60 5.37 -5.65
CA LEU A 84 -12.35 6.13 -5.84
C LEU A 84 -11.19 5.51 -5.07
N ARG A 85 -11.43 5.11 -3.82
CA ARG A 85 -10.46 4.42 -2.97
C ARG A 85 -9.96 3.14 -3.65
N ARG A 86 -10.86 2.28 -4.13
CA ARG A 86 -10.50 1.04 -4.86
C ARG A 86 -9.68 1.35 -6.10
N GLN A 87 -10.06 2.35 -6.89
CA GLN A 87 -9.31 2.77 -8.07
C GLN A 87 -7.88 3.20 -7.72
N LEU A 88 -7.72 4.04 -6.68
CA LEU A 88 -6.41 4.47 -6.22
C LEU A 88 -5.54 3.30 -5.78
N TYR A 89 -6.05 2.47 -4.86
CA TYR A 89 -5.25 1.38 -4.30
C TYR A 89 -4.97 0.26 -5.31
N ASN A 90 -5.85 0.03 -6.29
CA ASN A 90 -5.52 -0.86 -7.41
C ASN A 90 -4.29 -0.35 -8.18
N LYS A 91 -4.18 0.96 -8.43
CA LYS A 91 -3.00 1.55 -9.10
C LYS A 91 -1.75 1.46 -8.22
N LEU A 92 -1.84 1.84 -6.94
CA LEU A 92 -0.69 1.89 -6.03
C LEU A 92 -0.20 0.50 -5.56
N MET A 93 -1.08 -0.49 -5.49
CA MET A 93 -0.70 -1.81 -4.98
C MET A 93 -0.24 -2.74 -6.10
N LEU A 94 -0.90 -2.69 -7.26
CA LEU A 94 -0.66 -3.66 -8.32
C LEU A 94 0.49 -3.29 -9.24
N GLN A 95 1.11 -2.11 -9.09
CA GLN A 95 2.25 -1.73 -9.91
C GLN A 95 3.52 -2.47 -9.44
N PRO A 96 4.12 -3.36 -10.26
CA PRO A 96 5.24 -4.19 -9.84
C PRO A 96 6.46 -3.38 -9.38
N ASP A 97 6.77 -2.28 -10.08
CA ASP A 97 7.90 -1.42 -9.75
C ASP A 97 7.71 -0.73 -8.40
N ASP A 98 6.49 -0.29 -8.08
CA ASP A 98 6.19 0.35 -6.78
C ASP A 98 6.22 -0.69 -5.64
N PHE A 99 5.72 -1.91 -5.88
CA PHE A 99 5.86 -3.02 -4.95
C PHE A 99 7.33 -3.34 -4.66
N SER A 100 8.13 -3.40 -5.72
CA SER A 100 9.56 -3.69 -5.66
C SER A 100 10.35 -2.59 -4.95
N ALA A 101 10.08 -1.31 -5.28
CA ALA A 101 10.70 -0.17 -4.62
C ALA A 101 10.39 -0.16 -3.11
N LYS A 102 9.13 -0.40 -2.70
CA LYS A 102 8.77 -0.53 -1.28
C LYS A 102 9.54 -1.65 -0.58
N THR A 103 9.65 -2.80 -1.24
CA THR A 103 10.41 -3.95 -0.70
C THR A 103 11.87 -3.59 -0.50
N MET A 104 12.50 -2.98 -1.51
CA MET A 104 13.90 -2.56 -1.45
C MET A 104 14.12 -1.50 -0.36
N THR A 105 13.21 -0.55 -0.20
CA THR A 105 13.27 0.47 0.87
C THR A 105 13.19 -0.19 2.25
N LYS A 106 12.24 -1.10 2.49
CA LYS A 106 12.14 -1.86 3.74
C LYS A 106 13.44 -2.64 4.01
N LEU A 107 14.01 -3.27 2.99
CA LEU A 107 15.25 -4.03 3.11
C LEU A 107 16.45 -3.13 3.44
N ALA A 108 16.55 -1.95 2.79
CA ALA A 108 17.60 -0.98 3.06
C ALA A 108 17.51 -0.45 4.50
N VAL A 109 16.30 -0.12 4.99
CA VAL A 109 16.07 0.31 6.38
C VAL A 109 16.42 -0.81 7.37
N ALA A 110 15.95 -2.04 7.13
CA ALA A 110 16.24 -3.18 8.00
C ALA A 110 17.75 -3.47 8.10
N LYS A 111 18.48 -3.37 6.98
CA LYS A 111 19.95 -3.51 6.97
C LYS A 111 20.63 -2.35 7.67
N GLY A 112 20.20 -1.11 7.42
CA GLY A 112 20.74 0.08 8.08
C GLY A 112 20.59 0.04 9.61
N LEU A 113 19.47 -0.48 10.12
CA LEU A 113 19.27 -0.72 11.55
C LEU A 113 20.24 -1.79 12.07
N LYS A 114 20.41 -2.90 11.35
CA LYS A 114 21.34 -3.98 11.72
C LYS A 114 22.81 -3.54 11.69
N GLU A 115 23.15 -2.63 10.79
CA GLU A 115 24.48 -2.04 10.62
C GLU A 115 24.70 -0.83 11.53
N GLU A 116 23.71 -0.46 12.36
CA GLU A 116 23.75 0.68 13.29
C GLU A 116 24.05 2.02 12.60
N VAL A 117 23.58 2.18 11.36
CA VAL A 117 23.70 3.42 10.57
C VAL A 117 22.56 4.38 10.87
N ILE A 118 21.39 3.80 11.14
CA ILE A 118 20.18 4.48 11.58
C ILE A 118 19.66 3.80 12.84
N TYR A 119 18.89 4.53 13.63
CA TYR A 119 18.33 4.03 14.89
C TYR A 119 16.81 4.23 14.92
N VAL A 120 16.13 3.49 15.81
CA VAL A 120 14.67 3.65 16.02
C VAL A 120 14.32 5.07 16.50
N THR A 121 15.27 5.76 17.13
CA THR A 121 15.13 7.15 17.57
C THR A 121 15.27 8.18 16.45
N ASP A 122 15.69 7.77 15.25
CA ASP A 122 15.82 8.64 14.07
C ASP A 122 14.47 8.90 13.37
N TRP A 123 13.38 9.01 14.12
CA TRP A 123 12.02 9.14 13.60
C TRP A 123 11.78 10.44 12.81
N SER A 124 12.64 11.44 12.97
CA SER A 124 12.55 12.76 12.34
C SER A 124 13.31 12.89 11.02
N LEU A 125 13.93 11.80 10.53
CA LEU A 125 14.62 11.84 9.24
C LEU A 125 13.64 12.02 8.09
N SER A 126 13.97 12.94 7.18
CA SER A 126 13.31 13.02 5.87
C SER A 126 13.77 11.88 4.96
N ASP A 127 13.01 11.60 3.90
CA ASP A 127 13.38 10.60 2.89
C ASP A 127 14.78 10.85 2.31
N ALA A 128 15.10 12.11 1.99
CA ALA A 128 16.40 12.48 1.45
C ALA A 128 17.55 12.18 2.44
N THR A 129 17.38 12.58 3.70
CA THR A 129 18.38 12.36 4.75
C THR A 129 18.52 10.88 5.10
N LEU A 130 17.41 10.12 5.11
CA LEU A 130 17.41 8.68 5.32
C LEU A 130 18.19 7.96 4.22
N LEU A 131 17.90 8.26 2.95
CA LEU A 131 18.58 7.66 1.82
C LEU A 131 20.05 8.06 1.76
N GLU A 132 20.40 9.30 2.08
CA GLU A 132 21.79 9.76 2.17
C GLU A 132 22.56 8.96 3.25
N LYS A 133 22.02 8.85 4.46
CA LYS A 133 22.62 8.06 5.54
C LYS A 133 22.83 6.60 5.12
N LEU A 134 21.78 5.96 4.58
CA LEU A 134 21.84 4.56 4.13
C LEU A 134 22.78 4.37 2.94
N GLY A 135 22.93 5.38 2.07
CA GLY A 135 23.83 5.38 0.92
C GLY A 135 25.31 5.58 1.31
N GLY A 136 25.59 6.22 2.45
CA GLY A 136 26.94 6.41 2.98
C GLY A 136 27.58 5.17 3.63
N THR A 137 26.90 4.02 3.58
CA THR A 137 27.27 2.80 4.31
C THR A 137 28.18 1.86 3.52
N LYS A 138 28.50 0.71 4.12
CA LYS A 138 29.20 -0.39 3.44
C LYS A 138 28.27 -1.08 2.43
N ALA A 139 28.85 -1.79 1.46
CA ALA A 139 28.08 -2.79 0.71
C ALA A 139 27.61 -3.87 1.71
N PRO A 140 26.35 -4.35 1.67
CA PRO A 140 25.38 -4.30 0.56
C PRO A 140 24.30 -3.20 0.65
N THR A 141 24.17 -2.46 1.75
CA THR A 141 23.10 -1.46 1.95
C THR A 141 23.23 -0.29 0.96
N ARG A 142 24.44 0.22 0.78
CA ARG A 142 24.74 1.25 -0.24
C ARG A 142 24.27 0.85 -1.63
N ASP A 143 24.47 -0.41 -2.02
CA ASP A 143 24.15 -0.87 -3.37
C ASP A 143 22.63 -0.93 -3.57
N LEU A 144 21.86 -1.30 -2.55
CA LEU A 144 20.39 -1.23 -2.58
C LEU A 144 19.88 0.21 -2.74
N VAL A 145 20.44 1.15 -1.97
CA VAL A 145 20.06 2.57 -2.07
C VAL A 145 20.41 3.13 -3.45
N ARG A 146 21.60 2.82 -3.96
CA ARG A 146 22.01 3.23 -5.31
C ARG A 146 21.03 2.71 -6.36
N ARG A 147 20.65 1.44 -6.28
CA ARG A 147 19.67 0.85 -7.21
C ARG A 147 18.30 1.54 -7.13
N LEU A 148 17.79 1.79 -5.91
CA LEU A 148 16.55 2.55 -5.69
C LEU A 148 16.58 3.92 -6.37
N LEU A 149 17.67 4.67 -6.19
CA LEU A 149 17.85 6.02 -6.78
C LEU A 149 17.97 6.00 -8.31
N LEU A 150 18.46 4.89 -8.89
CA LEU A 150 18.59 4.72 -10.33
C LEU A 150 17.35 4.09 -10.99
N GLY A 151 16.34 3.70 -10.21
CA GLY A 151 15.19 2.96 -10.73
C GLY A 151 15.52 1.51 -11.14
N ASP A 152 16.66 0.95 -10.71
CA ASP A 152 17.04 -0.44 -10.95
C ASP A 152 16.41 -1.34 -9.88
N TYR A 153 15.09 -1.47 -9.95
CA TYR A 153 14.32 -2.22 -8.96
C TYR A 153 14.55 -3.73 -9.04
N PHE A 154 14.17 -4.46 -7.99
CA PHE A 154 14.08 -5.91 -8.09
C PHE A 154 13.04 -6.29 -9.15
N ARG A 155 13.33 -7.35 -9.89
CA ARG A 155 12.38 -7.90 -10.85
C ARG A 155 11.30 -8.66 -10.10
N VAL A 156 10.05 -8.24 -10.24
CA VAL A 156 8.91 -9.01 -9.74
C VAL A 156 8.70 -10.25 -10.62
N ILE A 157 8.74 -11.43 -10.01
CA ILE A 157 8.57 -12.72 -10.71
C ILE A 157 7.14 -13.22 -10.62
N TYR A 158 6.51 -13.04 -9.44
CA TYR A 158 5.17 -13.53 -9.16
C TYR A 158 4.47 -12.64 -8.16
N MET A 159 3.17 -12.37 -8.35
CA MET A 159 2.33 -11.61 -7.42
C MET A 159 0.95 -12.24 -7.33
N CYS A 160 0.46 -12.42 -6.11
CA CYS A 160 -0.85 -13.01 -5.87
C CYS A 160 -1.53 -12.42 -4.63
N TRP A 161 -2.85 -12.53 -4.59
CA TRP A 161 -3.64 -12.26 -3.40
C TRP A 161 -3.67 -13.49 -2.52
N VAL A 162 -3.38 -13.28 -1.24
CA VAL A 162 -3.46 -14.30 -0.19
C VAL A 162 -4.54 -13.93 0.81
N GLU A 163 -5.20 -14.93 1.36
CA GLU A 163 -6.18 -14.77 2.44
C GLU A 163 -5.95 -15.79 3.55
N GLY A 164 -6.83 -15.78 4.55
CA GLY A 164 -6.75 -16.66 5.71
C GLY A 164 -5.88 -16.09 6.83
N ASP A 165 -6.35 -16.22 8.07
CA ASP A 165 -5.65 -15.69 9.24
C ASP A 165 -4.26 -16.32 9.42
N VAL A 166 -4.08 -17.59 9.02
CA VAL A 166 -2.79 -18.29 9.05
C VAL A 166 -1.78 -17.62 8.12
N SER A 167 -2.11 -17.48 6.83
CA SER A 167 -1.24 -16.83 5.83
C SER A 167 -0.87 -15.40 6.24
N LEU A 168 -1.82 -14.65 6.79
CA LEU A 168 -1.59 -13.28 7.22
C LEU A 168 -0.76 -13.18 8.49
N THR A 169 -0.90 -14.15 9.40
CA THR A 169 -0.05 -14.25 10.59
C THR A 169 1.39 -14.55 10.18
N LEU A 170 1.58 -15.55 9.31
CA LEU A 170 2.89 -15.91 8.74
C LEU A 170 3.58 -14.71 8.09
N LEU A 171 2.85 -13.93 7.30
CA LEU A 171 3.41 -12.76 6.63
C LEU A 171 3.64 -11.58 7.58
N SER A 172 2.77 -11.37 8.58
CA SER A 172 2.88 -10.22 9.47
C SER A 172 3.88 -10.37 10.60
N ASP A 173 4.08 -11.60 11.09
CA ASP A 173 5.12 -11.90 12.06
C ASP A 173 6.51 -11.86 11.41
N VAL A 174 7.46 -11.16 12.06
CA VAL A 174 8.80 -10.95 11.50
C VAL A 174 9.61 -12.25 11.44
N ARG A 175 9.44 -13.14 12.43
CA ARG A 175 10.19 -14.39 12.52
C ARG A 175 9.68 -15.40 11.49
N GLN A 176 8.37 -15.59 11.43
CA GLN A 176 7.73 -16.50 10.47
C GLN A 176 7.99 -16.05 9.03
N ARG A 177 7.97 -14.73 8.77
CA ARG A 177 8.33 -14.21 7.44
C ARG A 177 9.79 -14.48 7.09
N GLU A 178 10.73 -14.42 8.03
CA GLU A 178 12.13 -14.77 7.77
C GLU A 178 12.32 -16.27 7.53
N GLU A 179 11.52 -17.14 8.16
CA GLU A 179 11.49 -18.58 7.89
C GLU A 179 11.03 -18.86 6.45
N ILE A 180 9.91 -18.25 6.02
CA ILE A 180 9.43 -18.34 4.63
C ILE A 180 10.48 -17.81 3.66
N GLN A 181 11.11 -16.67 4.00
CA GLN A 181 12.16 -16.07 3.20
C GLN A 181 13.41 -16.97 3.09
N THR A 182 13.74 -17.72 4.14
CA THR A 182 14.85 -18.67 4.15
C THR A 182 14.53 -19.88 3.28
N ALA A 183 13.35 -20.50 3.47
CA ALA A 183 12.88 -21.60 2.63
C ALA A 183 12.80 -21.20 1.14
N ALA A 184 12.40 -19.96 0.84
CA ALA A 184 12.38 -19.44 -0.52
C ALA A 184 13.79 -19.39 -1.14
N ARG A 185 14.82 -19.02 -0.38
CA ARG A 185 16.21 -19.01 -0.88
C ARG A 185 16.73 -20.42 -1.14
N GLU A 186 16.36 -21.39 -0.32
CA GLU A 186 16.74 -22.79 -0.52
C GLU A 186 16.12 -23.38 -1.80
N VAL A 187 14.85 -23.07 -2.06
CA VAL A 187 14.11 -23.64 -3.21
C VAL A 187 14.32 -22.85 -4.51
N LEU A 188 14.32 -21.52 -4.43
CA LEU A 188 14.32 -20.61 -5.59
C LEU A 188 15.70 -19.99 -5.85
N GLY A 189 16.62 -20.13 -4.89
CA GLY A 189 18.00 -19.65 -4.96
C GLY A 189 18.22 -18.28 -4.31
N ASP A 190 19.49 -17.93 -4.16
CA ASP A 190 19.91 -16.67 -3.56
C ASP A 190 19.44 -15.45 -4.36
N GLY A 191 19.12 -14.38 -3.60
CA GLY A 191 18.69 -13.11 -4.15
C GLY A 191 17.19 -13.03 -4.45
N VAL A 192 16.40 -14.02 -4.03
CA VAL A 192 14.93 -13.99 -4.04
C VAL A 192 14.41 -13.35 -2.76
N PHE A 193 13.35 -12.55 -2.87
CA PHE A 193 12.72 -11.84 -1.77
C PHE A 193 11.20 -12.05 -1.80
N ILE A 194 10.61 -12.19 -0.61
CA ILE A 194 9.17 -12.25 -0.42
C ILE A 194 8.74 -11.09 0.45
N ASP A 195 7.77 -10.32 -0.02
CA ASP A 195 7.16 -9.24 0.74
C ASP A 195 5.65 -9.25 0.54
N TYR A 196 4.95 -8.47 1.35
CA TYR A 196 3.50 -8.33 1.26
C TYR A 196 3.02 -6.91 1.58
N ILE A 197 1.81 -6.62 1.10
CA ILE A 197 1.08 -5.39 1.39
C ILE A 197 -0.35 -5.77 1.77
N LYS A 198 -0.79 -5.40 2.97
CA LYS A 198 -2.18 -5.59 3.40
C LYS A 198 -3.15 -4.91 2.44
N ASP A 199 -4.26 -5.56 2.12
CA ASP A 199 -5.31 -4.97 1.29
C ASP A 199 -5.95 -3.78 2.01
N LYS A 200 -5.85 -2.61 1.39
CA LYS A 200 -6.43 -1.34 1.88
C LYS A 200 -7.62 -0.88 1.03
N ARG A 201 -8.00 -1.61 -0.01
CA ARG A 201 -9.02 -1.20 -0.99
C ARG A 201 -10.42 -1.18 -0.37
N GLU A 202 -10.70 -2.16 0.47
CA GLU A 202 -12.01 -2.37 1.05
C GLU A 202 -12.15 -1.69 2.42
N ARG A 203 -13.33 -1.11 2.65
CA ARG A 203 -13.81 -0.58 3.93
C ARG A 203 -15.31 -0.90 4.04
N SER A 204 -15.82 -1.00 5.26
CA SER A 204 -17.24 -1.26 5.50
C SER A 204 -17.75 -0.49 6.71
N ILE A 205 -18.91 0.14 6.56
CA ILE A 205 -19.68 0.70 7.67
C ILE A 205 -20.54 -0.45 8.21
N ASP A 206 -20.35 -0.82 9.48
CA ASP A 206 -21.19 -1.76 10.25
C ASP A 206 -21.45 -3.16 9.64
N MET A 207 -20.72 -3.58 8.61
CA MET A 207 -20.88 -4.92 8.01
C MET A 207 -19.99 -5.97 8.66
N ALA A 208 -20.40 -7.23 8.52
CA ALA A 208 -19.66 -8.41 8.97
C ALA A 208 -18.18 -8.34 8.58
N PRO A 209 -17.27 -8.85 9.43
CA PRO A 209 -15.84 -8.83 9.17
C PRO A 209 -15.56 -9.47 7.82
N ARG A 210 -14.94 -8.71 6.92
CA ARG A 210 -14.51 -9.22 5.61
C ARG A 210 -13.24 -10.06 5.78
N PRO A 211 -13.04 -11.09 4.94
CA PRO A 211 -11.80 -11.83 4.93
C PRO A 211 -10.66 -10.84 4.68
N LYS A 212 -9.68 -10.84 5.58
CA LYS A 212 -8.49 -10.03 5.43
C LYS A 212 -7.70 -10.60 4.25
N LYS A 213 -7.23 -9.71 3.37
CA LYS A 213 -6.40 -10.06 2.21
C LYS A 213 -5.08 -9.33 2.26
N ALA A 214 -4.06 -9.90 1.62
CA ALA A 214 -2.81 -9.24 1.34
C ALA A 214 -2.32 -9.55 -0.07
N LEU A 215 -1.64 -8.59 -0.67
CA LEU A 215 -0.90 -8.79 -1.90
C LEU A 215 0.49 -9.31 -1.53
N CYS A 216 0.81 -10.53 -1.94
CA CYS A 216 2.11 -11.16 -1.75
C CYS A 216 2.89 -11.08 -3.07
N GLY A 217 4.18 -10.76 -2.99
CA GLY A 217 5.06 -10.67 -4.15
C GLY A 217 6.36 -11.43 -3.93
N VAL A 218 6.79 -12.16 -4.96
CA VAL A 218 8.10 -12.80 -5.06
C VAL A 218 8.94 -12.00 -6.06
N MET A 219 10.09 -11.53 -5.61
CA MET A 219 11.00 -10.69 -6.39
C MET A 219 12.38 -11.30 -6.45
N SER A 220 13.16 -10.91 -7.46
CA SER A 220 14.56 -11.27 -7.58
C SER A 220 15.43 -10.03 -7.77
N SER A 221 16.53 -10.00 -7.04
CA SER A 221 17.60 -9.01 -7.24
C SER A 221 18.30 -9.15 -8.59
N ARG A 222 18.07 -10.25 -9.32
CA ARG A 222 18.63 -10.52 -10.65
C ARG A 222 17.81 -9.84 -11.74
N SER A 223 18.51 -9.18 -12.66
CA SER A 223 17.90 -8.48 -13.79
C SER A 223 17.36 -9.44 -14.87
N CYS A 224 17.85 -10.69 -14.93
CA CYS A 224 17.48 -11.66 -15.96
C CYS A 224 16.97 -12.99 -15.36
N PRO A 225 16.10 -13.73 -16.09
CA PRO A 225 15.67 -15.06 -15.69
C PRO A 225 16.82 -16.05 -15.55
N THR A 226 16.63 -17.07 -14.72
CA THR A 226 17.55 -18.20 -14.59
C THR A 226 17.46 -19.17 -15.77
N VAL A 227 18.35 -20.16 -15.80
CA VAL A 227 18.37 -21.23 -16.82
C VAL A 227 17.01 -21.95 -16.85
N GLY A 228 16.27 -21.75 -17.94
CA GLY A 228 14.89 -22.25 -18.11
C GLY A 228 13.85 -21.16 -18.38
N GLY A 229 14.21 -19.89 -18.29
CA GLY A 229 13.39 -18.76 -18.73
C GLY A 229 12.35 -18.29 -17.70
N ALA A 230 11.72 -17.15 -17.99
CA ALA A 230 10.81 -16.46 -17.07
C ALA A 230 9.57 -17.31 -16.68
N ALA A 231 9.05 -18.12 -17.62
CA ALA A 231 7.89 -18.97 -17.37
C ALA A 231 8.17 -20.07 -16.33
N LYS A 232 9.34 -20.72 -16.42
CA LYS A 232 9.74 -21.74 -15.46
C LYS A 232 9.97 -21.12 -14.07
N GLU A 233 10.66 -19.99 -14.03
CA GLU A 233 10.92 -19.26 -12.78
C GLU A 233 9.62 -18.84 -12.09
N ARG A 234 8.65 -18.30 -12.86
CA ARG A 234 7.31 -17.98 -12.37
C ARG A 234 6.59 -19.21 -11.83
N SER A 235 6.58 -20.32 -12.57
CA SER A 235 5.93 -21.57 -12.14
C SER A 235 6.52 -22.12 -10.84
N MET A 236 7.84 -22.03 -10.67
CA MET A 236 8.50 -22.40 -9.41
C MET A 236 8.10 -21.48 -8.26
N CYS A 237 8.04 -20.16 -8.49
CA CYS A 237 7.61 -19.19 -7.47
C CYS A 237 6.15 -19.41 -7.08
N GLU A 238 5.26 -19.65 -8.04
CA GLU A 238 3.86 -19.95 -7.80
C GLU A 238 3.72 -21.24 -6.96
N ALA A 239 4.40 -22.32 -7.35
CA ALA A 239 4.37 -23.59 -6.62
C ALA A 239 4.88 -23.42 -5.18
N PHE A 240 5.96 -22.66 -5.00
CA PHE A 240 6.48 -22.35 -3.67
C PHE A 240 5.44 -21.57 -2.84
N VAL A 241 4.90 -20.47 -3.36
CA VAL A 241 3.95 -19.65 -2.61
C VAL A 241 2.69 -20.43 -2.24
N ARG A 242 2.13 -21.22 -3.16
CA ARG A 242 0.97 -22.09 -2.89
C ARG A 242 1.26 -23.21 -1.89
N SER A 243 2.53 -23.60 -1.72
CA SER A 243 2.92 -24.56 -0.69
C SER A 243 2.98 -23.96 0.72
N GLN A 244 3.09 -22.63 0.82
CA GLN A 244 3.27 -21.90 2.09
C GLN A 244 2.04 -21.09 2.51
N LEU A 245 1.26 -20.60 1.55
CA LEU A 245 0.20 -19.61 1.76
C LEU A 245 -1.09 -20.00 1.03
N GLU A 246 -2.22 -19.61 1.60
CA GLU A 246 -3.54 -19.74 0.98
C GLU A 246 -3.72 -18.65 -0.10
N VAL A 247 -3.46 -19.03 -1.36
CA VAL A 247 -3.55 -18.15 -2.53
C VAL A 247 -4.96 -18.19 -3.11
N VAL A 248 -5.56 -17.01 -3.25
CA VAL A 248 -6.95 -16.85 -3.75
C VAL A 248 -6.97 -16.63 -5.24
N GLU A 249 -6.16 -15.69 -5.72
CA GLU A 249 -6.12 -15.26 -7.11
C GLU A 249 -4.76 -14.66 -7.44
N GLU A 250 -4.37 -14.73 -8.71
CA GLU A 250 -3.19 -13.99 -9.18
C GLU A 250 -3.52 -12.50 -9.24
N ALA A 251 -2.54 -11.66 -8.90
CA ALA A 251 -2.77 -10.22 -8.87
C ALA A 251 -2.68 -9.57 -10.27
N TYR A 252 -2.02 -10.23 -11.24
CA TYR A 252 -1.89 -9.77 -12.62
C TYR A 252 -1.34 -10.90 -13.51
N PRO A 253 -1.69 -10.97 -14.81
CA PRO A 253 -0.74 -11.50 -15.78
C PRO A 253 0.38 -10.45 -15.95
N LEU A 254 1.61 -10.75 -15.52
CA LEU A 254 2.80 -9.98 -15.86
C LEU A 254 2.98 -9.95 -17.39
N GLN A 255 2.22 -9.12 -18.12
CA GLN A 255 2.49 -8.87 -19.52
C GLN A 255 3.76 -8.00 -19.56
N SER A 256 4.80 -8.56 -20.18
CA SER A 256 6.04 -7.88 -20.54
C SER A 256 5.76 -6.77 -21.56
N GLY A 257 5.15 -5.67 -21.13
CA GLY A 257 4.90 -4.48 -21.93
C GLY A 257 5.74 -3.34 -21.39
N SER A 258 6.76 -2.92 -22.15
CA SER A 258 7.57 -1.76 -21.80
C SER A 258 6.69 -0.53 -21.56
N ILE A 259 7.01 0.25 -20.53
CA ILE A 259 6.35 1.53 -20.19
C ILE A 259 6.71 2.65 -21.21
N HIS A 260 7.12 2.31 -22.43
CA HIS A 260 7.39 3.28 -23.51
C HIS A 260 6.27 3.40 -24.57
N GLY A 261 5.08 2.88 -24.29
CA GLY A 261 3.93 2.92 -25.20
C GLY A 261 2.75 3.76 -24.71
N LEU A 262 2.95 4.98 -24.22
CA LEU A 262 1.84 5.95 -24.10
C LEU A 262 1.64 6.65 -25.44
N ALA A 263 1.03 5.95 -26.39
CA ALA A 263 0.44 6.58 -27.56
C ALA A 263 -0.80 5.81 -28.02
N ASN A 264 -1.91 6.55 -28.03
CA ASN A 264 -3.16 6.30 -28.75
C ASN A 264 -4.13 5.27 -28.16
N GLY A 265 -5.16 5.80 -27.48
CA GLY A 265 -6.44 5.09 -27.33
C GLY A 265 -6.93 4.83 -25.91
N SER A 266 -6.75 5.76 -24.97
CA SER A 266 -7.45 5.67 -23.69
C SER A 266 -8.94 5.98 -23.89
N GLU A 267 -9.79 4.96 -23.74
CA GLU A 267 -11.22 5.12 -23.52
C GLU A 267 -11.48 6.15 -22.40
N PRO A 268 -12.53 6.97 -22.49
CA PRO A 268 -12.83 7.96 -21.48
C PRO A 268 -13.09 7.30 -20.12
N PHE A 269 -12.23 7.64 -19.16
CA PHE A 269 -12.06 7.05 -17.83
C PHE A 269 -13.20 7.36 -16.83
N LEU A 270 -14.34 7.89 -17.27
CA LEU A 270 -15.43 8.28 -16.36
C LEU A 270 -16.69 7.45 -16.63
N PRO A 271 -17.23 6.71 -15.63
CA PRO A 271 -18.55 6.10 -15.75
C PRO A 271 -19.69 7.09 -15.46
N PHE A 272 -19.41 8.39 -15.26
CA PHE A 272 -20.42 9.38 -14.91
C PHE A 272 -20.69 10.34 -16.07
N PRO A 273 -21.97 10.59 -16.43
CA PRO A 273 -22.31 11.66 -17.36
C PRO A 273 -21.91 12.98 -16.71
N VAL A 274 -20.95 13.68 -17.32
CA VAL A 274 -20.68 15.08 -17.01
C VAL A 274 -21.98 15.84 -17.22
N PRO A 275 -22.58 16.48 -16.19
CA PRO A 275 -23.76 17.29 -16.38
C PRO A 275 -23.40 18.40 -17.37
N ARG A 276 -24.07 18.43 -18.52
CA ARG A 276 -23.96 19.58 -19.42
C ARG A 276 -24.62 20.75 -18.72
N CYS A 277 -23.83 21.68 -18.18
CA CYS A 277 -24.35 22.99 -17.80
C CYS A 277 -25.04 23.60 -19.03
N ARG A 278 -26.33 23.92 -18.88
CA ARG A 278 -27.06 24.80 -19.79
C ARG A 278 -26.87 26.23 -19.33
#